data_AF-A0A1F4QTW7-F1
#
_entry.id   AF-A0A1F4QTW7-F1
#
_cell.length_a   1.000
_cell.length_b   1.000
_cell.length_c   1.000
_cell.angle_alpha   90.00
_cell.angle_beta   90.00
_cell.angle_gamma   90.00
#
_symmetry.space_group_name_H-M   'P 1'
#
loop_
_entity.id
_entity.type
_entity.pdbx_description
1 polymer ?
#
loop_
_entity_poly.entity_id
_entity_poly.type
_entity_poly.pdbx_seq_one_letter_code
_entity_poly.pdbx_strand_id
1 'polypeptide(L)'
;MFENKTRVLLVLPQDLFDRARVLAGKATTTLKLPVSLQIVLRALIEEGLKRDGDRNLFANVEGQAQAVRRIRSLAGRGGGAEGERRNLRSGIPRRLSGSERQRRGN
;
A
#
# COMPACT_ATOMS: atom_id res chain seq x y z
N MET A 1 4.07 12.90 -12.63
CA MET A 1 3.38 11.89 -13.48
C MET A 1 1.90 11.90 -13.11
N PHE A 2 0.99 11.89 -14.09
CA PHE A 2 -0.45 12.22 -14.05
C PHE A 2 -0.80 13.71 -14.27
N GLU A 3 -0.26 14.31 -15.33
CA GLU A 3 -0.58 15.69 -15.73
C GLU A 3 -1.89 15.85 -16.52
N ASN A 4 -2.54 14.76 -16.94
CA ASN A 4 -3.86 14.81 -17.55
C ASN A 4 -4.93 14.42 -16.51
N LYS A 5 -5.49 15.41 -15.80
CA LYS A 5 -6.51 15.23 -14.75
C LYS A 5 -7.91 15.08 -15.35
N THR A 6 -8.11 14.14 -16.27
CA THR A 6 -9.47 13.73 -16.66
C THR A 6 -10.12 13.05 -15.47
N ARG A 7 -11.15 13.68 -14.90
CA ARG A 7 -11.95 13.11 -13.81
C ARG A 7 -13.10 12.34 -14.42
N VAL A 8 -13.22 11.06 -14.09
CA VAL A 8 -14.30 10.18 -14.56
C VAL A 8 -15.14 9.75 -13.36
N LEU A 9 -16.45 9.95 -13.44
CA LEU A 9 -17.40 9.35 -12.51
C LEU A 9 -17.83 8.00 -13.07
N LEU A 10 -17.56 6.94 -12.31
CA LEU A 10 -17.95 5.59 -12.67
C LEU A 10 -19.07 5.11 -11.74
N VAL A 11 -20.24 4.81 -12.33
CA VAL A 11 -21.36 4.20 -11.62
C VAL A 11 -21.36 2.71 -11.96
N LEU A 12 -21.21 1.86 -10.96
CA LEU A 12 -21.12 0.41 -11.13
C LEU A 12 -22.27 -0.28 -10.39
N PRO A 13 -22.78 -1.39 -10.94
CA PRO A 13 -23.56 -2.36 -10.18
C PRO A 13 -22.80 -2.83 -8.92
N GLN A 14 -23.51 -3.04 -7.82
CA GLN A 14 -22.91 -3.41 -6.53
C GLN A 14 -22.15 -4.75 -6.61
N ASP A 15 -22.68 -5.72 -7.35
CA ASP A 15 -22.08 -7.03 -7.55
C ASP A 15 -20.73 -6.96 -8.28
N LEU A 16 -20.59 -6.06 -9.27
CA LEU A 16 -19.31 -5.81 -9.93
C LEU A 16 -18.30 -5.23 -8.94
N PHE A 17 -18.74 -4.30 -8.08
CA PHE A 17 -17.88 -3.70 -7.06
C PHE A 17 -17.43 -4.72 -6.00
N ASP A 18 -18.33 -5.62 -5.60
CA ASP A 18 -18.02 -6.69 -4.65
C ASP A 18 -17.05 -7.72 -5.25
N ARG A 19 -17.22 -8.08 -6.53
CA ARG A 19 -16.23 -8.89 -7.27
C ARG A 19 -14.86 -8.22 -7.31
N ALA A 20 -14.81 -6.91 -7.58
CA ALA A 20 -13.56 -6.16 -7.60
C ALA A 20 -12.86 -6.15 -6.24
N ARG A 21 -13.60 -6.08 -5.13
CA ARG A 21 -13.04 -6.21 -3.77
C ARG A 21 -12.42 -7.59 -3.54
N VAL A 22 -13.13 -8.65 -3.91
CA VAL A 22 -12.61 -10.02 -3.81
C VAL A 22 -11.34 -10.17 -4.65
N LEU A 23 -11.31 -9.63 -5.86
CA LEU A 23 -10.16 -9.67 -6.74
C LEU A 23 -8.97 -8.89 -6.16
N ALA A 24 -9.21 -7.72 -5.55
CA ALA A 24 -8.16 -6.96 -4.85
C ALA A 24 -7.55 -7.74 -3.68
N GLY A 25 -8.38 -8.45 -2.91
CA GLY A 25 -7.93 -9.34 -1.84
C GLY A 25 -7.06 -10.47 -2.37
N LYS A 26 -7.54 -11.19 -3.40
CA LYS A 26 -6.79 -12.27 -4.06
C LYS A 26 -5.47 -11.78 -4.67
N ALA A 27 -5.49 -10.66 -5.37
CA ALA A 27 -4.28 -10.09 -5.97
C ALA A 27 -3.27 -9.67 -4.90
N THR A 28 -3.73 -9.13 -3.77
CA THR A 28 -2.84 -8.77 -2.65
C THR A 28 -2.12 -9.99 -2.07
N THR A 29 -2.83 -11.10 -1.88
CA THR A 29 -2.23 -12.32 -1.33
C THR A 29 -1.34 -13.02 -2.36
N THR A 30 -1.79 -13.13 -3.61
CA THR A 30 -1.04 -13.80 -4.68
C THR A 30 0.24 -13.05 -5.05
N LEU A 31 0.17 -11.73 -5.23
CA LEU A 31 1.31 -10.92 -5.63
C LEU A 31 2.20 -10.51 -4.44
N LYS A 32 1.78 -10.80 -3.20
CA LYS A 32 2.48 -10.43 -1.96
C LYS A 32 2.82 -8.94 -1.89
N LEU A 33 1.92 -8.10 -2.40
CA LEU A 33 2.05 -6.64 -2.39
C LEU A 33 0.68 -6.00 -2.24
N PRO A 34 0.56 -4.83 -1.56
CA PRO A 34 -0.74 -4.19 -1.36
C PRO A 34 -1.37 -3.76 -2.69
N VAL A 35 -2.51 -4.35 -3.05
CA VAL A 35 -3.29 -3.98 -4.24
C VAL A 35 -4.54 -3.24 -3.78
N SER A 36 -4.66 -1.96 -4.18
CA SER A 36 -5.84 -1.15 -3.87
C SER A 36 -6.99 -1.42 -4.85
N LEU A 37 -8.23 -1.22 -4.39
CA LEU A 37 -9.41 -1.34 -5.24
C LEU A 37 -9.36 -0.41 -6.47
N GLN A 38 -8.75 0.77 -6.35
CA GLN A 38 -8.59 1.70 -7.47
C GLN A 38 -7.74 1.12 -8.61
N ILE A 39 -6.70 0.35 -8.28
CA ILE A 39 -5.84 -0.33 -9.27
C ILE A 39 -6.65 -1.41 -10.00
N VAL A 40 -7.43 -2.19 -9.25
CA VAL A 40 -8.28 -3.23 -9.83
C VAL A 40 -9.35 -2.64 -10.75
N LEU A 41 -10.04 -1.59 -10.30
CA LEU A 41 -11.06 -0.92 -11.11
C LEU A 41 -10.47 -0.31 -12.38
N ARG A 42 -9.26 0.26 -12.31
CA ARG A 42 -8.58 0.80 -13.47
C ARG A 42 -8.21 -0.30 -14.48
N ALA A 43 -7.67 -1.41 -14.01
CA ALA A 43 -7.38 -2.56 -14.87
C ALA A 43 -8.64 -3.15 -15.50
N LEU A 44 -9.76 -3.21 -14.76
CA LEU A 44 -11.06 -3.62 -15.30
C LEU A 44 -11.56 -2.68 -16.40
N ILE A 45 -11.37 -1.36 -16.25
CA ILE A 45 -11.73 -0.39 -17.31
C ILE A 45 -10.88 -0.62 -18.55
N GLU A 46 -9.57 -0.79 -18.40
CA GLU A 46 -8.63 -0.99 -19.51
C GLU A 46 -8.89 -2.31 -20.27
N GLU A 47 -9.35 -3.37 -19.58
CA GLU A 47 -9.74 -4.65 -20.18
C GLU A 47 -11.22 -4.72 -20.61
N GLY A 48 -11.98 -3.63 -20.44
CA GLY A 48 -13.34 -3.48 -20.95
C GLY A 48 -14.46 -4.09 -20.10
N LEU A 49 -14.41 -3.94 -18.76
CA LEU A 49 -15.40 -4.20 -17.69
C LEU A 49 -16.22 -5.51 -17.70
N LYS A 50 -16.14 -6.31 -18.77
CA LYS A 50 -16.95 -7.50 -19.05
C LYS A 50 -16.13 -8.79 -19.06
N ARG A 51 -14.81 -8.70 -18.93
CA ARG A 51 -13.91 -9.86 -18.90
C ARG A 51 -13.70 -10.28 -17.45
N ASP A 52 -14.59 -11.14 -16.97
CA ASP A 52 -14.51 -11.75 -15.63
C ASP A 52 -13.17 -12.48 -15.46
N GLY A 53 -12.23 -11.88 -14.70
CA GLY A 53 -11.08 -12.60 -14.15
C GLY A 53 -10.03 -13.12 -15.14
N ASP A 54 -9.95 -12.55 -16.35
CA ASP A 54 -9.04 -13.01 -17.39
C ASP A 54 -7.55 -12.82 -17.03
N ARG A 55 -6.67 -13.64 -17.65
CA ARG A 55 -5.20 -13.56 -17.42
C ARG A 55 -4.63 -12.16 -17.73
N ASN A 56 -5.19 -11.47 -18.72
CA ASN A 56 -4.77 -10.12 -19.10
C ASN A 56 -5.09 -9.10 -18.00
N LEU A 57 -6.25 -9.23 -17.35
CA LEU A 57 -6.64 -8.39 -16.22
C LEU A 57 -5.63 -8.51 -15.08
N PHE A 58 -5.22 -9.73 -14.73
CA PHE A 58 -4.23 -9.95 -13.68
C PHE A 58 -2.86 -9.36 -14.04
N ALA A 59 -2.40 -9.53 -15.28
CA ALA A 59 -1.15 -8.94 -15.75
C ALA A 59 -1.16 -7.40 -15.67
N ASN A 60 -2.29 -6.78 -16.02
CA ASN A 60 -2.44 -5.33 -15.93
C ASN A 60 -2.48 -4.84 -14.47
N VAL A 61 -3.23 -5.52 -13.59
CA VAL A 61 -3.23 -5.25 -12.14
C VAL A 61 -1.81 -5.32 -11.56
N GLU A 62 -1.05 -6.35 -11.93
CA GLU A 62 0.34 -6.51 -11.50
C GLU A 62 1.22 -5.35 -11.99
N GLY A 63 1.16 -5.02 -13.28
CA GLY A 63 1.95 -3.93 -13.87
C GLY A 63 1.69 -2.58 -13.19
N GLN A 64 0.42 -2.27 -12.93
CA GLN A 64 0.03 -1.04 -12.23
C GLN A 64 0.47 -1.04 -10.76
N ALA A 65 0.30 -2.16 -10.06
CA ALA A 65 0.66 -2.25 -8.65
C ALA A 65 2.19 -2.16 -8.45
N GLN A 66 2.97 -2.76 -9.34
CA GLN A 66 4.43 -2.59 -9.36
C GLN A 66 4.82 -1.14 -9.66
N ALA A 67 4.16 -0.48 -10.62
CA ALA A 67 4.42 0.93 -10.93
C ALA A 67 4.14 1.83 -9.71
N VAL A 68 3.02 1.63 -9.02
CA VAL A 68 2.69 2.36 -7.79
C VAL A 68 3.71 2.09 -6.68
N ARG A 69 4.12 0.82 -6.49
CA ARG A 69 5.17 0.46 -5.53
C ARG A 69 6.48 1.18 -5.85
N ARG A 70 6.89 1.22 -7.12
CA ARG A 70 8.08 1.95 -7.57
C ARG A 70 7.96 3.44 -7.26
N ILE A 71 6.86 4.09 -7.63
CA ILE A 71 6.60 5.51 -7.33
C ILE A 71 6.70 5.79 -5.83
N ARG A 72 6.05 4.97 -4.99
CA ARG A 72 6.12 5.10 -3.52
C ARG A 72 7.54 4.92 -2.98
N SER A 73 8.29 3.97 -3.54
CA SER A 73 9.68 3.75 -3.14
C SER A 73 10.60 4.91 -3.51
N LEU A 74 10.38 5.55 -4.67
CA LEU A 74 11.14 6.73 -5.12
C LEU A 74 10.77 7.96 -4.29
N ALA A 75 9.49 8.15 -3.98
CA ALA A 75 9.03 9.21 -3.07
C ALA A 75 9.60 9.04 -1.64
N GLY A 76 9.71 7.79 -1.15
CA GLY A 76 10.34 7.49 0.14
C GLY A 76 11.85 7.73 0.17
N ARG A 77 12.55 7.64 -0.96
CA ARG A 77 14.00 7.95 -1.06
C ARG A 77 14.29 9.44 -1.18
N GLY A 78 13.36 10.24 -1.71
CA GLY A 78 13.48 11.71 -1.79
C GLY A 78 13.16 12.44 -0.47
N GLY A 79 12.49 11.80 0.49
CA GLY A 79 12.10 12.38 1.78
C GLY A 79 13.16 12.32 2.88
N GLY A 80 14.37 11.84 2.58
CA GLY A 80 15.46 11.69 3.56
C GLY A 80 15.95 13.00 4.19
N ALA A 81 15.63 14.16 3.60
CA ALA A 81 15.98 15.47 4.17
C ALA A 81 14.89 16.09 5.05
N GLU A 82 13.66 15.55 5.07
CA GLU A 82 12.55 16.06 5.91
C GLU A 82 12.15 15.09 7.04
N GLY A 83 12.77 13.90 7.10
CA GLY A 83 12.53 12.89 8.14
C GLY A 83 13.17 13.20 9.49
N GLU A 84 14.14 14.12 9.56
CA GLU A 84 14.91 14.37 10.79
C GLU A 84 14.12 15.10 11.89
N ARG A 85 12.96 15.69 11.56
CA ARG A 85 12.12 16.41 12.55
C ARG A 85 10.98 15.60 13.16
N ARG A 86 10.66 14.41 12.66
CA ARG A 86 9.60 13.56 13.27
C ARG A 86 10.11 12.54 14.29
N ASN A 87 11.44 12.34 14.38
CA ASN A 87 12.05 11.48 15.39
C ASN A 87 12.18 12.12 16.79
N LEU A 88 11.70 13.36 16.98
CA LEU A 88 11.70 14.05 18.28
C LEU A 88 10.38 13.92 19.07
N ARG A 89 9.38 13.17 18.58
CA ARG A 89 8.12 12.93 19.31
C ARG A 89 7.73 11.45 19.38
N SER A 90 8.60 10.63 19.96
CA SER A 90 8.19 9.53 20.85
C SER A 90 9.41 8.92 21.55
N GLY A 91 10.19 9.76 22.22
CA GLY A 91 11.17 9.28 23.19
C GLY A 91 10.45 8.94 24.50
N ILE A 92 10.08 7.68 24.69
CA ILE A 92 9.98 7.13 26.05
C ILE A 92 11.44 6.84 26.44
N PRO A 93 12.04 7.56 27.40
CA PRO A 93 13.37 7.20 27.87
C PRO A 93 13.21 5.89 28.64
N ARG A 94 13.71 4.79 28.08
CA ARG A 94 13.91 3.56 28.84
C ARG A 94 14.97 3.89 29.90
N ARG A 95 14.49 4.14 31.12
CA ARG A 95 15.28 4.55 32.29
C ARG A 95 16.36 3.49 32.55
N LEU A 96 17.59 3.79 32.15
CA LEU A 96 18.78 3.20 32.74
C LEU A 96 18.96 3.83 34.12
N SER A 97 18.74 3.06 35.17
CA SER A 97 19.27 3.37 36.50
C SER A 97 19.85 2.08 37.04
N GLY A 98 21.18 1.97 36.95
CA GLY A 98 21.95 1.01 37.73
C GLY A 98 22.18 1.51 39.15
N SER A 99 22.80 0.61 39.94
CA SER A 99 23.30 0.80 41.30
C SER A 99 22.20 0.79 42.38
N GLU A 100 22.24 0.02 43.46
CA GLU A 100 23.42 -0.42 44.20
C GLU A 100 23.05 -1.47 45.29
N ARG A 101 23.95 -2.45 45.49
CA ARG A 101 24.28 -3.17 46.75
C ARG A 101 23.16 -3.61 47.71
N GLN A 102 23.09 -4.93 47.92
CA GLN A 102 23.29 -5.46 49.28
C GLN A 102 23.91 -6.87 49.23
N ARG A 103 25.17 -6.97 49.66
CA ARG A 103 25.83 -8.22 50.05
C ARG A 103 25.65 -8.42 51.57
N ARG A 104 25.62 -9.69 51.98
CA ARG A 104 25.82 -10.28 53.33
C ARG A 104 24.60 -10.43 54.25
N GLY A 105 24.16 -11.68 54.40
CA GLY A 105 24.44 -12.52 55.58
C GLY A 105 23.73 -12.18 56.88
N ASN A 106 22.83 -13.08 57.31
CA ASN A 106 22.88 -13.75 58.60
C ASN A 106 22.16 -15.10 58.50
#